data_AF-A0A1B6L8S5-F1
#
_entry.id   AF-A0A1B6L8S5-F1
#
_cell.length_a   1.000
_cell.length_b   1.000
_cell.length_c   1.000
_cell.angle_alpha   90.00
_cell.angle_beta   90.00
_cell.angle_gamma   90.00
#
_symmetry.space_group_name_H-M   'P 1'
#
loop_
_entity.id
_entity.type
_entity.pdbx_description
1 polymer ?
#
loop_
_entity_poly.entity_id
_entity_poly.type
_entity_poly.pdbx_seq_one_letter_code
_entity_poly.pdbx_strand_id
1 'polypeptide(L)'
;MSYRLRKDEVQYELRVRGLQTEGDVYELRKRLQNALNNKVAIVQEAVNKLDPQAEVDVCEEKFSDLNEVVDSFDAGVKNNEYTRIEARILHLTGRLERVDTSKDGEGTLETRKSKLLQRTKAILEQLEGKIQQPNLESGKTDAQLSITGSEQKVDPAENLNGLNGELGIVKPNENVSLVTKPSTMTTVRDNNYRKSVPVYKWDLKFDGSQHLSVSAFLERVEELRVARGISEQELLDSAVDLFSGPALIWHRSNRQRIKTWGQLRTELKTVFQKPDYDDLLLKEILNRTQGDQENIDLYLAAMDGLYSRLSEKMSEEKQLAQILKNLNNYLQDKLCMFNISSLEELRNLARRAELGRIRSSTQHPPPKPSIVMEPDLAYSANWRRSPGIHHVSTVDSSN
;
A
#
# COMPACT_ATOMS: atom_id res chain seq x y z
N MET A 1 -6.42 -4.81 -5.96
CA MET A 1 -7.67 -5.56 -5.65
C MET A 1 -7.84 -6.79 -6.55
N SER A 2 -7.93 -6.66 -7.89
CA SER A 2 -8.24 -7.78 -8.81
C SER A 2 -7.35 -9.05 -8.71
N TYR A 3 -6.02 -8.94 -8.71
CA TYR A 3 -5.12 -10.11 -8.64
C TYR A 3 -5.09 -10.83 -7.29
N ARG A 4 -5.75 -10.27 -6.27
CA ARG A 4 -5.66 -10.75 -4.89
C ARG A 4 -6.91 -11.52 -4.45
N LEU A 5 -7.95 -11.54 -5.29
CA LEU A 5 -9.19 -12.28 -5.07
C LEU A 5 -9.11 -13.69 -5.69
N ARG A 6 -9.86 -14.63 -5.11
CA ARG A 6 -10.12 -15.98 -5.66
C ARG A 6 -11.01 -15.87 -6.91
N LYS A 7 -11.04 -16.93 -7.72
CA LYS A 7 -11.74 -16.92 -9.03
C LYS A 7 -13.22 -16.56 -8.89
N ASP A 8 -13.88 -17.17 -7.94
CA ASP A 8 -15.30 -16.97 -7.61
C ASP A 8 -15.58 -15.55 -7.07
N GLU A 9 -14.67 -15.00 -6.25
CA GLU A 9 -14.74 -13.61 -5.77
C GLU A 9 -14.62 -12.60 -6.93
N VAL A 10 -13.72 -12.87 -7.89
CA VAL A 10 -13.59 -12.06 -9.13
C VAL A 10 -14.86 -12.17 -9.99
N GLN A 11 -15.41 -13.37 -10.14
CA GLN A 11 -16.66 -13.59 -10.89
C GLN A 11 -17.83 -12.84 -10.26
N TYR A 12 -17.92 -12.81 -8.94
CA TYR A 12 -18.93 -12.02 -8.23
C TYR A 12 -18.80 -10.52 -8.54
N GLU A 13 -17.58 -9.96 -8.44
CA GLU A 13 -17.33 -8.53 -8.71
C GLU A 13 -17.63 -8.14 -10.17
N LEU A 14 -17.43 -9.06 -11.12
CA LEU A 14 -17.83 -8.88 -12.52
C LEU A 14 -19.36 -8.96 -12.68
N ARG A 15 -20.01 -9.93 -12.02
CA ARG A 15 -21.46 -10.15 -12.08
C ARG A 15 -22.24 -8.92 -11.60
N VAL A 16 -21.87 -8.36 -10.46
CA VAL A 16 -22.55 -7.17 -9.92
C VAL A 16 -22.33 -5.90 -10.77
N ARG A 17 -21.36 -5.92 -11.69
CA ARG A 17 -21.11 -4.84 -12.66
C ARG A 17 -21.72 -5.11 -14.04
N GLY A 18 -22.49 -6.19 -14.19
CA GLY A 18 -23.11 -6.57 -15.46
C GLY A 18 -22.10 -7.05 -16.51
N LEU A 19 -20.92 -7.51 -16.10
CA LEU A 19 -19.85 -7.95 -17.01
C LEU A 19 -19.83 -9.49 -17.14
N GLN A 20 -19.31 -9.97 -18.27
CA GLN A 20 -19.18 -11.41 -18.54
C GLN A 20 -18.27 -12.10 -17.50
N THR A 21 -18.75 -13.21 -16.94
CA THR A 21 -18.07 -13.98 -15.88
C THR A 21 -17.39 -15.26 -16.37
N GLU A 22 -17.37 -15.48 -17.69
CA GLU A 22 -16.70 -16.60 -18.34
C GLU A 22 -15.25 -16.26 -18.69
N GLY A 23 -14.44 -17.31 -18.85
CA GLY A 23 -13.02 -17.23 -19.17
C GLY A 23 -12.12 -17.83 -18.10
N ASP A 24 -10.82 -17.81 -18.39
CA ASP A 24 -9.80 -18.23 -17.43
C ASP A 24 -9.58 -17.17 -16.32
N VAL A 25 -8.83 -17.53 -15.28
CA VAL A 25 -8.58 -16.65 -14.13
C VAL A 25 -7.85 -15.36 -14.54
N TYR A 26 -6.98 -15.44 -15.54
CA TYR A 26 -6.21 -14.30 -16.02
C TYR A 26 -7.11 -13.30 -16.74
N GLU A 27 -7.97 -13.78 -17.64
CA GLU A 27 -8.95 -12.99 -18.37
C GLU A 27 -9.95 -12.30 -17.43
N LEU A 28 -10.47 -13.05 -16.44
CA LEU A 28 -11.40 -12.51 -15.44
C LEU A 28 -10.76 -11.39 -14.62
N ARG A 29 -9.51 -11.57 -14.19
CA ARG A 29 -8.76 -10.55 -13.43
C ARG A 29 -8.45 -9.32 -14.26
N LYS A 30 -8.02 -9.50 -15.51
CA LYS A 30 -7.77 -8.40 -16.45
C LYS A 30 -9.04 -7.60 -16.70
N ARG A 31 -10.19 -8.28 -16.88
CA ARG A 31 -11.50 -7.65 -17.05
C ARG A 31 -11.92 -6.85 -15.83
N LEU A 32 -11.80 -7.43 -14.64
CA LEU A 32 -12.11 -6.74 -13.39
C LEU A 32 -11.19 -5.53 -13.17
N GLN A 33 -9.89 -5.67 -13.47
CA GLN A 33 -8.95 -4.57 -13.33
C GLN A 33 -9.29 -3.40 -14.27
N ASN A 34 -9.62 -3.69 -15.53
CA ASN A 34 -10.05 -2.67 -16.49
C ASN A 34 -11.35 -1.99 -16.02
N ALA A 35 -12.31 -2.75 -15.52
CA ALA A 35 -13.57 -2.21 -14.98
C ALA A 35 -13.34 -1.28 -13.79
N LEU A 36 -12.44 -1.64 -12.86
CA LEU A 36 -12.10 -0.80 -11.71
C LEU A 36 -11.35 0.47 -12.12
N ASN A 37 -10.41 0.38 -13.07
CA ASN A 37 -9.66 1.54 -13.57
C ASN A 37 -10.59 2.54 -14.27
N ASN A 38 -11.60 2.06 -15.00
CA ASN A 38 -12.60 2.89 -15.66
C ASN A 38 -13.78 3.27 -14.75
N LYS A 39 -13.71 2.93 -13.45
CA LYS A 39 -14.75 3.23 -12.45
C LYS A 39 -16.14 2.75 -12.86
N VAL A 40 -16.22 1.57 -13.49
CA VAL A 40 -17.49 0.95 -13.88
C VAL A 40 -18.34 0.73 -12.62
N ALA A 41 -19.51 1.34 -12.62
CA ALA A 41 -20.45 1.31 -11.50
C ALA A 41 -21.06 -0.10 -11.30
N ILE A 42 -21.50 -0.36 -10.08
CA ILE A 42 -22.29 -1.54 -9.75
C ILE A 42 -23.71 -1.35 -10.32
N VAL A 43 -24.25 -2.40 -10.93
CA VAL A 43 -25.58 -2.41 -11.52
C VAL A 43 -26.58 -2.92 -10.49
N GLN A 44 -27.48 -2.04 -10.00
CA GLN A 44 -28.44 -2.40 -8.97
C GLN A 44 -29.35 -3.56 -9.38
N GLU A 45 -29.75 -3.63 -10.66
CA GLU A 45 -30.52 -4.75 -11.19
C GLU A 45 -29.80 -6.10 -11.08
N ALA A 46 -28.47 -6.11 -11.18
CA ALA A 46 -27.67 -7.32 -11.02
C ALA A 46 -27.59 -7.72 -9.54
N VAL A 47 -27.54 -6.75 -8.62
CA VAL A 47 -27.56 -6.99 -7.18
C VAL A 47 -28.92 -7.52 -6.72
N ASN A 48 -30.02 -6.94 -7.22
CA ASN A 48 -31.39 -7.35 -6.87
C ASN A 48 -31.74 -8.79 -7.32
N LYS A 49 -30.96 -9.38 -8.24
CA LYS A 49 -31.12 -10.77 -8.69
C LYS A 49 -30.41 -11.78 -7.78
N LEU A 50 -29.59 -11.32 -6.84
CA LEU A 50 -28.91 -12.19 -5.89
C LEU A 50 -29.87 -12.59 -4.77
N ASP A 51 -29.74 -13.82 -4.28
CA ASP A 51 -30.49 -14.31 -3.13
C ASP A 51 -29.84 -13.81 -1.83
N PRO A 52 -30.50 -12.94 -1.04
CA PRO A 52 -29.95 -12.38 0.19
C PRO A 52 -29.47 -13.44 1.19
N GLN A 53 -30.18 -14.57 1.28
CA GLN A 53 -29.85 -15.65 2.20
C GLN A 53 -28.57 -16.38 1.77
N ALA A 54 -28.50 -16.82 0.51
CA ALA A 54 -27.31 -17.45 -0.04
C ALA A 54 -26.08 -16.53 0.02
N GLU A 55 -26.25 -15.21 -0.13
CA GLU A 55 -25.14 -14.26 -0.05
C GLU A 55 -24.56 -14.16 1.38
N VAL A 56 -25.41 -14.18 2.40
CA VAL A 56 -24.98 -14.22 3.81
C VAL A 56 -24.31 -15.55 4.14
N ASP A 57 -24.87 -16.68 3.67
CA ASP A 57 -24.32 -18.01 3.89
C ASP A 57 -22.90 -18.15 3.29
N VAL A 58 -22.70 -17.67 2.06
CA VAL A 58 -21.38 -17.67 1.40
C VAL A 58 -20.40 -16.72 2.11
N CYS A 59 -20.87 -15.60 2.65
CA CYS A 59 -20.01 -14.72 3.44
C CYS A 59 -19.57 -15.40 4.75
N GLU A 60 -20.49 -16.08 5.44
CA GLU A 60 -20.22 -16.77 6.70
C GLU A 60 -19.16 -17.87 6.52
N GLU A 61 -19.29 -18.70 5.48
CA GLU A 61 -18.28 -19.71 5.11
C GLU A 61 -16.90 -19.06 4.87
N LYS A 62 -16.86 -18.01 4.04
CA LYS A 62 -15.60 -17.34 3.67
C LYS A 62 -14.95 -16.56 4.82
N PHE A 63 -15.74 -16.06 5.76
CA PHE A 63 -15.22 -15.45 6.99
C PHE A 63 -14.67 -16.50 7.96
N SER A 64 -15.25 -17.71 8.00
CA SER A 64 -14.67 -18.82 8.76
C SER A 64 -13.29 -19.18 8.21
N ASP A 65 -13.16 -19.38 6.89
CA ASP A 65 -11.88 -19.60 6.21
C ASP A 65 -10.85 -18.50 6.52
N LEU A 66 -11.29 -17.23 6.46
CA LEU A 66 -10.40 -16.10 6.68
C LEU A 66 -9.92 -15.98 8.12
N ASN A 67 -10.75 -16.34 9.11
CA ASN A 67 -10.33 -16.37 10.50
C ASN A 67 -9.14 -17.32 10.71
N GLU A 68 -9.21 -18.53 10.16
CA GLU A 68 -8.12 -19.52 10.28
C GLU A 68 -6.82 -19.03 9.63
N VAL A 69 -6.93 -18.34 8.49
CA VAL A 69 -5.78 -17.72 7.80
C VAL A 69 -5.20 -16.56 8.61
N VAL A 70 -6.03 -15.78 9.29
CA VAL A 70 -5.59 -14.66 10.13
C VAL A 70 -4.98 -15.15 11.45
N ASP A 71 -5.50 -16.22 12.03
CA ASP A 71 -4.96 -16.84 13.24
C ASP A 71 -3.55 -17.39 13.00
N SER A 72 -3.37 -18.06 11.86
CA SER A 72 -2.07 -18.61 11.40
C SER A 72 -1.13 -17.58 10.78
N PHE A 73 -1.57 -16.32 10.61
CA PHE A 73 -0.74 -15.25 10.06
C PHE A 73 0.38 -14.84 11.05
N ASP A 74 1.63 -14.99 10.61
CA ASP A 74 2.84 -14.49 11.28
C ASP A 74 3.28 -13.18 10.61
N ALA A 75 3.61 -12.17 11.42
CA ALA A 75 4.06 -10.86 10.97
C ALA A 75 5.41 -10.94 10.22
N GLY A 76 6.16 -12.02 10.42
CA GLY A 76 7.39 -12.33 9.69
C GLY A 76 7.13 -13.04 8.35
N VAL A 77 7.63 -12.43 7.26
CA VAL A 77 7.75 -13.04 5.91
C VAL A 77 6.43 -13.17 5.13
N LYS A 78 5.82 -12.02 4.76
CA LYS A 78 5.24 -11.68 3.42
C LYS A 78 4.14 -10.61 3.55
N ASN A 79 4.50 -9.34 3.31
CA ASN A 79 3.53 -8.23 3.16
C ASN A 79 2.43 -8.52 2.11
N ASN A 80 2.72 -9.37 1.11
CA ASN A 80 1.75 -9.82 0.11
C ASN A 80 0.57 -10.64 0.68
N GLU A 81 0.74 -11.32 1.82
CA GLU A 81 -0.33 -12.08 2.48
C GLU A 81 -1.28 -11.15 3.23
N TYR A 82 -0.75 -10.15 3.94
CA TYR A 82 -1.55 -9.05 4.51
C TYR A 82 -2.44 -8.41 3.44
N THR A 83 -1.85 -7.97 2.32
CA THR A 83 -2.63 -7.28 1.29
C THR A 83 -3.60 -8.20 0.56
N ARG A 84 -3.42 -9.52 0.64
CA ARG A 84 -4.38 -10.51 0.13
C ARG A 84 -5.54 -10.69 1.10
N ILE A 85 -5.26 -10.81 2.40
CA ILE A 85 -6.27 -10.91 3.45
C ILE A 85 -7.14 -9.64 3.44
N GLU A 86 -6.52 -8.46 3.47
CA GLU A 86 -7.18 -7.16 3.40
C GLU A 86 -8.10 -7.03 2.17
N ALA A 87 -7.60 -7.40 0.99
CA ALA A 87 -8.41 -7.34 -0.24
C ALA A 87 -9.63 -8.26 -0.19
N ARG A 88 -9.53 -9.43 0.45
CA ARG A 88 -10.65 -10.37 0.64
C ARG A 88 -11.64 -9.86 1.67
N ILE A 89 -11.17 -9.27 2.77
CA ILE A 89 -12.02 -8.63 3.77
C ILE A 89 -12.85 -7.52 3.14
N LEU A 90 -12.22 -6.58 2.42
CA LEU A 90 -12.92 -5.48 1.75
C LEU A 90 -13.98 -5.97 0.75
N HIS A 91 -13.68 -7.04 0.00
CA HIS A 91 -14.64 -7.67 -0.90
C HIS A 91 -15.85 -8.25 -0.16
N LEU A 92 -15.63 -9.00 0.93
CA LEU A 92 -16.72 -9.58 1.70
C LEU A 92 -17.55 -8.52 2.43
N THR A 93 -16.92 -7.47 2.95
CA THR A 93 -17.63 -6.31 3.53
C THR A 93 -18.55 -5.67 2.51
N GLY A 94 -18.01 -5.34 1.32
CA GLY A 94 -18.82 -4.75 0.26
C GLY A 94 -19.93 -5.69 -0.22
N ARG A 95 -19.71 -7.01 -0.17
CA ARG A 95 -20.74 -8.02 -0.49
C ARG A 95 -21.86 -8.02 0.55
N LEU A 96 -21.54 -8.00 1.85
CA LEU A 96 -22.51 -7.90 2.94
C LEU A 96 -23.31 -6.59 2.92
N GLU A 97 -22.65 -5.46 2.66
CA GLU A 97 -23.32 -4.15 2.57
C GLU A 97 -24.38 -4.10 1.47
N ARG A 98 -24.19 -4.90 0.40
CA ARG A 98 -25.12 -5.03 -0.74
C ARG A 98 -26.31 -5.96 -0.49
N VAL A 99 -26.31 -6.73 0.60
CA VAL A 99 -27.42 -7.62 0.95
C VAL A 99 -28.62 -6.77 1.39
N ASP A 100 -29.72 -6.86 0.65
CA ASP A 100 -30.99 -6.24 1.01
C ASP A 100 -31.71 -7.08 2.07
N THR A 101 -31.88 -6.50 3.25
CA THR A 101 -32.56 -7.11 4.40
C THR A 101 -33.94 -6.49 4.64
N SER A 102 -34.42 -5.60 3.76
CA SER A 102 -35.71 -4.92 3.91
C SER A 102 -36.93 -5.86 3.90
N LYS A 103 -36.77 -7.07 3.34
CA LYS A 103 -37.80 -8.12 3.26
C LYS A 103 -37.63 -9.21 4.31
N ASP A 104 -36.70 -9.06 5.24
CA ASP A 104 -36.44 -10.01 6.31
C ASP A 104 -37.56 -9.96 7.36
N GLY A 105 -38.56 -10.84 7.20
CA GLY A 105 -39.74 -10.84 8.04
C GLY A 105 -39.47 -11.12 9.53
N GLU A 106 -38.42 -11.88 9.83
CA GLU A 106 -38.09 -12.32 11.21
C GLU A 106 -36.87 -11.57 11.79
N GLY A 107 -36.23 -10.67 11.03
CA GLY A 107 -35.02 -9.94 11.46
C GLY A 107 -33.78 -10.83 11.65
N THR A 108 -33.88 -12.10 11.27
CA THR A 108 -32.82 -13.10 11.45
C THR A 108 -31.65 -12.84 10.50
N LEU A 109 -31.93 -12.46 9.26
CA LEU A 109 -30.92 -12.14 8.24
C LEU A 109 -30.19 -10.84 8.59
N GLU A 110 -30.90 -9.81 9.06
CA GLU A 110 -30.30 -8.54 9.50
C GLU A 110 -29.39 -8.74 10.71
N THR A 111 -29.80 -9.59 11.65
CA THR A 111 -28.99 -9.95 12.81
C THR A 111 -27.71 -10.70 12.38
N ARG A 112 -27.81 -11.65 11.45
CA ARG A 112 -26.65 -12.39 10.91
C ARG A 112 -25.70 -11.47 10.15
N LYS A 113 -26.22 -10.61 9.27
CA LYS A 113 -25.45 -9.57 8.56
C LYS A 113 -24.71 -8.66 9.53
N SER A 114 -25.40 -8.16 10.56
CA SER A 114 -24.80 -7.29 11.59
C SER A 114 -23.67 -7.98 12.35
N LYS A 115 -23.85 -9.25 12.74
CA LYS A 115 -22.80 -10.05 13.39
C LYS A 115 -21.57 -10.23 12.48
N LEU A 116 -21.78 -10.53 11.20
CA LEU A 116 -20.68 -10.68 10.25
C LEU A 116 -19.93 -9.36 10.01
N LEU A 117 -20.64 -8.23 9.89
CA LEU A 117 -19.99 -6.90 9.77
C LEU A 117 -19.19 -6.52 11.01
N GLN A 118 -19.65 -6.87 12.22
CA GLN A 118 -18.87 -6.71 13.44
C GLN A 118 -17.61 -7.60 13.43
N ARG A 119 -17.75 -8.85 12.99
CA ARG A 119 -16.63 -9.79 12.84
C ARG A 119 -15.58 -9.28 11.87
N THR A 120 -15.98 -8.67 10.75
CA THR A 120 -15.06 -8.02 9.80
C THR A 120 -14.17 -6.98 10.49
N LYS A 121 -14.75 -6.12 11.34
CA LYS A 121 -14.00 -5.09 12.07
C LYS A 121 -13.01 -5.71 13.04
N ALA A 122 -13.44 -6.73 13.78
CA ALA A 122 -12.57 -7.46 14.71
C ALA A 122 -11.37 -8.13 14.00
N ILE A 123 -11.59 -8.74 12.83
CA ILE A 123 -10.52 -9.35 12.03
C ILE A 123 -9.51 -8.29 11.54
N LEU A 124 -9.99 -7.12 11.10
CA LEU A 124 -9.12 -6.02 10.68
C LEU A 124 -8.27 -5.50 11.85
N GLU A 125 -8.88 -5.29 13.02
CA GLU A 125 -8.17 -4.86 14.23
C GLU A 125 -7.11 -5.88 14.67
N GLN A 126 -7.43 -7.19 14.60
CA GLN A 126 -6.47 -8.26 14.88
C GLN A 126 -5.31 -8.26 13.88
N LEU A 127 -5.59 -8.06 12.59
CA LEU A 127 -4.60 -8.01 11.53
C LEU A 127 -3.66 -6.79 11.68
N GLU A 128 -4.22 -5.63 12.01
CA GLU A 128 -3.45 -4.40 12.29
C GLU A 128 -2.61 -4.53 13.57
N GLY A 129 -3.16 -5.15 14.62
CA GLY A 129 -2.45 -5.40 15.89
C GLY A 129 -1.23 -6.31 15.72
N LYS A 130 -1.34 -7.35 14.86
CA LYS A 130 -0.21 -8.24 14.53
C LYS A 130 0.91 -7.55 13.76
N ILE A 131 0.64 -6.44 13.05
CA ILE A 131 1.68 -5.65 12.34
C ILE A 131 2.41 -4.70 13.28
N GLN A 132 1.73 -4.19 14.30
CA GLN A 132 2.29 -3.18 15.23
C GLN A 132 3.18 -3.80 16.33
N GLN A 133 3.17 -5.12 16.49
CA GLN A 133 4.11 -5.84 17.36
C GLN A 133 5.17 -6.56 16.52
N PRO A 134 6.36 -5.97 16.26
CA PRO A 134 7.48 -6.76 15.76
C PRO A 134 7.87 -7.75 16.87
N ASN A 135 7.74 -9.04 16.59
CA ASN A 135 8.13 -10.13 17.50
C ASN A 135 9.58 -9.92 17.97
N LEU A 136 9.74 -9.42 19.19
CA LEU A 136 10.95 -9.48 19.99
C LEU A 136 10.94 -10.82 20.71
N GLU A 137 11.23 -11.92 20.00
CA GLU A 137 11.78 -13.15 20.60
C GLU A 137 12.01 -14.23 19.53
N SER A 138 13.27 -14.36 19.11
CA SER A 138 13.99 -15.64 18.99
C SER A 138 15.38 -15.40 18.39
N GLY A 139 16.20 -14.68 19.16
CA GLY A 139 17.64 -14.68 18.98
C GLY A 139 18.29 -15.65 19.97
N LYS A 140 18.93 -16.69 19.42
CA LYS A 140 20.05 -17.53 19.94
C LYS A 140 19.70 -18.97 20.29
N THR A 141 20.19 -19.89 19.47
CA THR A 141 21.38 -20.70 19.81
C THR A 141 21.96 -21.32 18.53
N ASP A 142 23.23 -21.04 18.27
CA ASP A 142 24.04 -21.80 17.33
C ASP A 142 24.48 -23.13 17.97
N ALA A 143 24.68 -24.11 17.09
CA ALA A 143 25.39 -25.39 17.26
C ALA A 143 24.66 -26.55 17.95
N GLN A 144 24.11 -27.45 17.14
CA GLN A 144 24.65 -28.82 17.05
C GLN A 144 24.29 -29.51 15.73
N LEU A 145 25.22 -30.36 15.30
CA LEU A 145 25.33 -31.01 14.01
C LEU A 145 24.14 -31.92 13.65
N SER A 146 23.83 -31.89 12.34
CA SER A 146 23.66 -33.04 11.42
C SER A 146 22.91 -34.28 11.92
N ILE A 147 21.86 -34.68 11.19
CA ILE A 147 21.73 -36.01 10.56
C ILE A 147 20.42 -36.09 9.76
N THR A 148 20.58 -36.32 8.46
CA THR A 148 19.74 -37.09 7.51
C THR A 148 18.25 -36.79 7.35
N GLY A 149 17.81 -36.67 6.09
CA GLY A 149 16.39 -36.82 5.74
C GLY A 149 16.03 -36.17 4.40
N SER A 150 16.46 -36.83 3.33
CA SER A 150 16.02 -36.60 1.95
C SER A 150 14.50 -36.73 1.79
N GLU A 151 13.87 -35.84 1.02
CA GLU A 151 12.75 -36.21 0.12
C GLU A 151 12.59 -35.16 -0.99
N GLN A 152 12.99 -35.56 -2.19
CA GLN A 152 12.67 -34.89 -3.45
C GLN A 152 11.22 -35.20 -3.84
N LYS A 153 10.52 -34.14 -4.25
CA LYS A 153 9.67 -34.05 -5.45
C LYS A 153 9.46 -35.37 -6.22
N VAL A 154 8.21 -35.83 -6.26
CA VAL A 154 7.69 -36.77 -7.25
C VAL A 154 6.87 -35.97 -8.25
N ASP A 155 7.32 -35.94 -9.51
CA ASP A 155 6.46 -35.86 -10.70
C ASP A 155 6.69 -37.17 -11.49
N PRO A 156 5.67 -37.74 -12.15
CA PRO A 156 5.74 -39.08 -12.72
C PRO A 156 6.17 -39.05 -14.19
N ALA A 157 7.07 -39.95 -14.58
CA ALA A 157 7.07 -40.58 -15.90
C ALA A 157 8.04 -41.78 -15.91
N GLU A 158 7.46 -42.96 -16.07
CA GLU A 158 7.91 -44.11 -16.87
C GLU A 158 9.41 -44.26 -17.17
N ASN A 159 10.05 -45.32 -16.65
CA ASN A 159 10.66 -46.32 -17.54
C ASN A 159 11.11 -47.64 -16.88
N LEU A 160 11.19 -48.65 -17.75
CA LEU A 160 11.53 -50.05 -17.58
C LEU A 160 12.93 -50.36 -16.98
N ASN A 161 12.96 -51.42 -16.18
CA ASN A 161 13.97 -52.49 -16.04
C ASN A 161 15.49 -52.18 -15.93
N GLY A 162 16.08 -52.63 -14.82
CA GLY A 162 17.06 -53.74 -14.87
C GLY A 162 18.52 -53.51 -14.45
N LEU A 163 18.89 -54.15 -13.32
CA LEU A 163 20.14 -54.90 -13.05
C LEU A 163 21.45 -54.18 -12.57
N ASN A 164 21.68 -54.36 -11.26
CA ASN A 164 22.83 -54.97 -10.54
C ASN A 164 24.29 -54.48 -10.65
N GLY A 165 24.82 -54.12 -9.46
CA GLY A 165 26.07 -54.64 -8.84
C GLY A 165 27.37 -53.89 -9.16
N GLU A 166 28.40 -53.80 -8.30
CA GLU A 166 28.65 -54.05 -6.87
C GLU A 166 30.15 -53.67 -6.62
N LEU A 167 30.56 -53.48 -5.35
CA LEU A 167 31.94 -53.50 -4.80
C LEU A 167 32.83 -52.26 -5.06
N GLY A 168 33.67 -51.73 -4.16
CA GLY A 168 34.15 -52.06 -2.80
C GLY A 168 35.39 -51.17 -2.54
N ILE A 169 35.57 -50.51 -1.38
CA ILE A 169 36.33 -50.95 -0.18
C ILE A 169 37.64 -50.12 0.07
N VAL A 170 37.75 -49.61 1.31
CA VAL A 170 38.96 -49.30 2.16
C VAL A 170 39.69 -47.94 2.10
N LYS A 171 39.30 -47.08 3.06
CA LYS A 171 40.00 -46.50 4.26
C LYS A 171 41.52 -46.14 4.32
N PRO A 172 41.87 -45.18 5.22
CA PRO A 172 43.06 -44.30 5.16
C PRO A 172 44.04 -44.46 6.35
N ASN A 173 45.13 -43.68 6.39
CA ASN A 173 45.65 -43.14 7.66
C ASN A 173 46.63 -41.96 7.52
N GLU A 174 46.64 -41.17 8.58
CA GLU A 174 47.24 -39.86 8.84
C GLU A 174 48.78 -39.90 9.05
N ASN A 175 49.44 -38.74 8.90
CA ASN A 175 50.14 -38.11 10.03
C ASN A 175 50.74 -36.73 9.71
N VAL A 176 50.61 -35.88 10.73
CA VAL A 176 50.89 -34.45 10.84
C VAL A 176 52.37 -34.19 11.17
N SER A 177 52.94 -33.06 10.71
CA SER A 177 53.95 -32.31 11.50
C SER A 177 54.07 -30.85 11.02
N LEU A 178 54.10 -29.96 12.01
CA LEU A 178 54.02 -28.50 11.96
C LEU A 178 55.39 -27.83 11.76
N VAL A 179 55.45 -26.77 10.94
CA VAL A 179 56.48 -25.72 11.03
C VAL A 179 55.83 -24.34 10.87
N THR A 180 56.24 -23.41 11.72
CA THR A 180 55.63 -22.10 12.04
C THR A 180 56.00 -20.93 11.10
N LYS A 181 54.95 -20.14 10.76
CA LYS A 181 54.85 -18.67 10.52
C LYS A 181 55.57 -18.10 9.26
N PRO A 182 54.94 -17.18 8.47
CA PRO A 182 54.47 -15.88 8.98
C PRO A 182 53.11 -15.38 8.46
N SER A 183 52.57 -14.40 9.21
CA SER A 183 51.37 -13.63 8.93
C SER A 183 51.28 -13.11 7.50
N THR A 184 50.27 -13.56 6.76
CA THR A 184 49.79 -12.91 5.54
C THR A 184 48.40 -12.36 5.82
N MET A 185 48.23 -11.06 5.55
CA MET A 185 46.93 -10.37 5.54
C MET A 185 45.99 -11.13 4.62
N THR A 186 45.11 -11.95 5.19
CA THR A 186 44.01 -12.52 4.45
C THR A 186 42.96 -11.43 4.38
N THR A 187 42.91 -10.77 3.22
CA THR A 187 41.77 -9.98 2.79
C THR A 187 40.52 -10.82 3.03
N VAL A 188 39.74 -10.43 4.04
CA VAL A 188 38.38 -10.89 4.21
C VAL A 188 37.66 -10.47 2.93
N ARG A 189 37.49 -11.42 2.00
CA ARG A 189 36.57 -11.27 0.90
C ARG A 189 35.19 -11.20 1.54
N ASP A 190 34.72 -9.98 1.77
CA ASP A 190 33.32 -9.67 1.98
C ASP A 190 32.57 -10.12 0.73
N ASN A 191 32.23 -11.40 0.68
CA ASN A 191 31.31 -11.97 -0.30
C ASN A 191 29.89 -11.56 0.11
N ASN A 192 29.66 -10.25 0.18
CA ASN A 192 28.33 -9.67 0.19
C ASN A 192 27.83 -9.70 -1.25
N TYR A 193 27.48 -10.90 -1.74
CA TYR A 193 26.75 -11.06 -2.99
C TYR A 193 25.35 -10.44 -2.80
N ARG A 194 25.28 -9.10 -2.81
CA ARG A 194 24.06 -8.41 -3.24
C ARG A 194 23.74 -9.03 -4.59
N LYS A 195 22.65 -9.78 -4.68
CA LYS A 195 22.25 -10.47 -5.91
C LYS A 195 22.09 -9.40 -6.99
N SER A 196 23.15 -9.17 -7.77
CA SER A 196 23.15 -8.23 -8.87
C SER A 196 22.16 -8.78 -9.90
N VAL A 197 21.03 -8.10 -10.04
CA VAL A 197 20.03 -8.45 -11.04
C VAL A 197 20.42 -7.73 -12.32
N PRO A 198 20.71 -8.45 -13.42
CA PRO A 198 21.05 -7.83 -14.70
C PRO A 198 20.00 -6.83 -15.18
N VAL A 199 20.44 -5.78 -15.90
CA VAL A 199 19.59 -4.66 -16.33
C VAL A 199 18.37 -5.10 -17.14
N TYR A 200 18.51 -6.08 -18.03
CA TYR A 200 17.37 -6.60 -18.81
C TYR A 200 16.24 -7.22 -17.96
N LYS A 201 16.50 -7.59 -16.69
CA LYS A 201 15.50 -8.13 -15.76
C LYS A 201 14.84 -7.06 -14.88
N TRP A 202 15.12 -5.77 -15.12
CA TRP A 202 14.57 -4.69 -14.31
C TRP A 202 13.11 -4.35 -14.63
N ASP A 203 12.58 -4.90 -15.73
CA ASP A 203 11.22 -4.62 -16.22
C ASP A 203 10.95 -3.11 -16.37
N LEU A 204 11.99 -2.37 -16.79
CA LEU A 204 11.96 -0.94 -17.00
C LEU A 204 12.35 -0.63 -18.45
N LYS A 205 11.44 0.03 -19.18
CA LYS A 205 11.67 0.46 -20.56
C LYS A 205 11.26 1.92 -20.72
N PHE A 206 12.05 2.66 -21.48
CA PHE A 206 11.75 4.01 -21.90
C PHE A 206 11.62 4.05 -23.42
N ASP A 207 10.49 4.53 -23.91
CA ASP A 207 10.20 4.67 -25.33
C ASP A 207 10.24 6.12 -25.83
N GLY A 208 10.26 7.09 -24.91
CA GLY A 208 10.13 8.51 -25.22
C GLY A 208 8.68 8.99 -25.34
N SER A 209 7.70 8.18 -24.94
CA SER A 209 6.28 8.58 -24.86
C SER A 209 6.00 9.49 -23.68
N GLN A 210 4.80 10.09 -23.66
CA GLN A 210 4.38 11.02 -22.60
C GLN A 210 3.99 10.33 -21.27
N HIS A 211 3.85 9.00 -21.24
CA HIS A 211 3.38 8.27 -20.06
C HIS A 211 4.44 8.15 -18.94
N LEU A 212 5.72 8.23 -19.30
CA LEU A 212 6.82 8.19 -18.35
C LEU A 212 7.79 9.33 -18.70
N SER A 213 7.87 10.35 -17.85
CA SER A 213 8.82 11.44 -18.07
C SER A 213 10.25 10.93 -18.01
N VAL A 214 11.14 11.51 -18.83
CA VAL A 214 12.56 11.18 -18.83
C VAL A 214 13.21 11.37 -17.46
N SER A 215 12.78 12.38 -16.70
CA SER A 215 13.23 12.62 -15.34
C SER A 215 12.83 11.47 -14.39
N ALA A 216 11.57 11.01 -14.44
CA ALA A 216 11.10 9.89 -13.62
C ALA A 216 11.76 8.56 -14.01
N PHE A 217 11.98 8.34 -15.30
CA PHE A 217 12.72 7.18 -15.79
C PHE A 217 14.17 7.17 -15.26
N LEU A 218 14.90 8.28 -15.39
CA LEU A 218 16.30 8.37 -14.93
C LEU A 218 16.43 8.19 -13.41
N GLU A 219 15.50 8.75 -12.65
CA GLU A 219 15.42 8.58 -11.20
C GLU A 219 15.22 7.10 -10.83
N ARG A 220 14.25 6.43 -11.49
CA ARG A 220 14.02 5.00 -11.28
C ARG A 220 15.22 4.14 -11.66
N VAL A 221 15.91 4.46 -12.76
CA VAL A 221 17.15 3.76 -13.15
C VAL A 221 18.21 3.89 -12.07
N GLU A 222 18.39 5.09 -11.51
CA GLU A 222 19.39 5.36 -10.47
C GLU A 222 19.08 4.61 -9.16
N GLU A 223 17.81 4.60 -8.73
CA GLU A 223 17.35 3.80 -7.58
C GLU A 223 17.69 2.32 -7.76
N LEU A 224 17.38 1.77 -8.95
CA LEU A 224 17.61 0.36 -9.25
C LEU A 224 19.10 0.03 -9.32
N ARG A 225 19.92 0.95 -9.85
CA ARG A 225 21.38 0.86 -9.91
C ARG A 225 21.98 0.79 -8.51
N VAL A 226 21.62 1.75 -7.64
CA VAL A 226 22.12 1.82 -6.26
C VAL A 226 21.69 0.59 -5.46
N ALA A 227 20.42 0.19 -5.56
CA ALA A 227 19.89 -0.97 -4.86
C ALA A 227 20.60 -2.28 -5.22
N ARG A 228 21.05 -2.41 -6.48
CA ARG A 228 21.71 -3.62 -7.01
C ARG A 228 23.24 -3.54 -6.99
N GLY A 229 23.80 -2.39 -6.61
CA GLY A 229 25.25 -2.18 -6.58
C GLY A 229 25.91 -2.21 -7.96
N ILE A 230 25.20 -1.77 -9.00
CA ILE A 230 25.71 -1.75 -10.37
C ILE A 230 26.51 -0.46 -10.59
N SER A 231 27.69 -0.57 -11.21
CA SER A 231 28.50 0.62 -11.53
C SER A 231 27.89 1.42 -12.69
N GLU A 232 28.22 2.71 -12.79
CA GLU A 232 27.76 3.53 -13.90
C GLU A 232 28.24 3.01 -15.27
N GLN A 233 29.43 2.40 -15.31
CA GLN A 233 29.97 1.82 -16.54
C GLN A 233 29.20 0.57 -16.97
N GLU A 234 28.95 -0.37 -16.04
CA GLU A 234 28.13 -1.56 -16.33
C GLU A 234 26.70 -1.18 -16.74
N LEU A 235 26.13 -0.15 -16.12
CA LEU A 235 24.83 0.39 -16.50
C LEU A 235 24.85 0.96 -17.92
N LEU A 236 25.90 1.69 -18.30
CA LEU A 236 26.06 2.23 -19.65
C LEU A 236 26.21 1.10 -20.69
N ASP A 237 27.01 0.07 -20.39
CA ASP A 237 27.27 -1.05 -21.30
C ASP A 237 25.99 -1.84 -21.61
N SER A 238 25.09 -1.93 -20.63
CA SER A 238 23.78 -2.60 -20.72
C SER A 238 22.60 -1.64 -20.94
N ALA A 239 22.85 -0.35 -21.18
CA ALA A 239 21.80 0.67 -21.29
C ALA A 239 20.84 0.43 -22.47
N VAL A 240 21.27 -0.29 -23.51
CA VAL A 240 20.41 -0.67 -24.65
C VAL A 240 19.15 -1.42 -24.20
N ASP A 241 19.23 -2.16 -23.09
CA ASP A 241 18.12 -2.91 -22.52
C ASP A 241 17.10 -2.02 -21.80
N LEU A 242 17.40 -0.75 -21.55
CA LEU A 242 16.47 0.18 -20.91
C LEU A 242 15.60 0.92 -21.92
N PHE A 243 15.89 0.81 -23.22
CA PHE A 243 15.22 1.58 -24.26
C PHE A 243 14.34 0.71 -25.16
N SER A 244 13.28 1.33 -25.69
CA SER A 244 12.40 0.77 -26.71
C SER A 244 11.93 1.88 -27.66
N GLY A 245 11.24 1.53 -28.75
CA GLY A 245 10.65 2.54 -29.65
C GLY A 245 11.64 3.62 -30.16
N PRO A 246 11.20 4.89 -30.27
CA PRO A 246 12.03 6.01 -30.69
C PRO A 246 13.30 6.22 -29.86
N ALA A 247 13.22 6.04 -28.54
CA ALA A 247 14.36 6.18 -27.64
C ALA A 247 15.49 5.17 -27.94
N LEU A 248 15.14 3.95 -28.35
CA LEU A 248 16.11 2.94 -28.74
C LEU A 248 16.83 3.31 -30.05
N ILE A 249 16.11 3.88 -31.02
CA ILE A 249 16.69 4.36 -32.28
C ILE A 249 17.72 5.45 -31.99
N TRP A 250 17.33 6.44 -31.18
CA TRP A 250 18.22 7.51 -30.75
C TRP A 250 19.47 6.97 -30.02
N HIS A 251 19.29 6.07 -29.05
CA HIS A 251 20.41 5.50 -28.29
C HIS A 251 21.41 4.77 -29.21
N ARG A 252 20.92 3.99 -30.18
CA ARG A 252 21.77 3.27 -31.15
C ARG A 252 22.63 4.22 -31.98
N SER A 253 22.07 5.34 -32.44
CA SER A 253 22.77 6.36 -33.22
C SER A 253 23.85 7.09 -32.41
N ASN A 254 23.63 7.27 -31.10
CA ASN A 254 24.50 8.07 -30.24
C ASN A 254 25.46 7.22 -29.38
N ARG A 255 25.37 5.88 -29.45
CA ARG A 255 26.15 4.92 -28.63
C ARG A 255 27.67 5.12 -28.73
N GLN A 256 28.19 5.45 -29.90
CA GLN A 256 29.64 5.64 -30.09
C GLN A 256 30.13 6.98 -29.52
N ARG A 257 29.26 7.99 -29.43
CA ARG A 257 29.59 9.33 -28.96
C ARG A 257 29.54 9.44 -27.45
N ILE A 258 28.59 8.74 -26.81
CA ILE A 258 28.35 8.80 -25.37
C ILE A 258 29.27 7.80 -24.66
N LYS A 259 30.14 8.30 -23.77
CA LYS A 259 31.17 7.49 -23.08
C LYS A 259 30.93 7.33 -21.59
N THR A 260 30.06 8.15 -21.00
CA THR A 260 29.74 8.08 -19.57
C THR A 260 28.24 8.10 -19.34
N TRP A 261 27.81 7.52 -18.21
CA TRP A 261 26.41 7.58 -17.78
C TRP A 261 25.95 9.03 -17.62
N GLY A 262 26.79 9.90 -17.07
CA GLY A 262 26.52 11.34 -16.96
C GLY A 262 26.19 11.99 -18.30
N GLN A 263 26.97 11.71 -19.35
CA GLN A 263 26.69 12.21 -20.71
C GLN A 263 25.37 11.66 -21.26
N LEU A 264 25.10 10.37 -21.04
CA LEU A 264 23.84 9.77 -21.47
C LEU A 264 22.63 10.47 -20.84
N ARG A 265 22.68 10.73 -19.52
CA ARG A 265 21.60 11.44 -18.80
C ARG A 265 21.35 12.83 -19.38
N THR A 266 22.41 13.61 -19.60
CA THR A 266 22.29 14.98 -20.14
C THR A 266 21.69 14.95 -21.54
N GLU A 267 22.21 14.11 -22.42
CA GLU A 267 21.75 13.99 -23.81
C GLU A 267 20.31 13.46 -23.90
N LEU A 268 19.94 12.51 -23.03
CA LEU A 268 18.57 11.99 -22.93
C LEU A 268 17.61 13.10 -22.50
N LYS A 269 18.00 13.93 -21.52
CA LYS A 269 17.21 15.10 -21.12
C LYS A 269 17.08 16.10 -22.27
N THR A 270 18.17 16.44 -22.96
CA THR A 270 18.15 17.38 -24.09
C THR A 270 17.18 16.97 -25.20
N VAL A 271 17.07 15.66 -25.49
CA VAL A 271 16.24 15.17 -26.59
C VAL A 271 14.79 14.92 -26.18
N PHE A 272 14.56 14.41 -24.96
CA PHE A 272 13.23 13.96 -24.52
C PHE A 272 12.55 14.89 -23.50
N GLN A 273 13.22 15.94 -23.02
CA GLN A 273 12.55 17.04 -22.31
C GLN A 273 12.08 18.10 -23.31
N LYS A 274 11.11 18.90 -22.86
CA LYS A 274 10.71 20.10 -23.60
C LYS A 274 11.81 21.16 -23.49
N PRO A 275 12.04 21.99 -24.53
CA PRO A 275 13.04 23.07 -24.48
C PRO A 275 12.82 24.06 -23.33
N ASP A 276 11.57 24.31 -22.96
CA ASP A 276 11.09 25.21 -21.90
C ASP A 276 10.73 24.45 -20.60
N TYR A 277 11.36 23.30 -20.35
CA TYR A 277 11.00 22.38 -19.25
C TYR A 277 10.94 23.07 -17.88
N ASP A 278 11.97 23.84 -17.50
CA ASP A 278 12.02 24.48 -16.19
C ASP A 278 10.91 25.54 -16.01
N ASP A 279 10.62 26.32 -17.06
CA ASP A 279 9.55 27.33 -17.03
C ASP A 279 8.17 26.67 -16.91
N LEU A 280 7.96 25.57 -17.63
CA LEU A 280 6.73 24.79 -17.56
C LEU A 280 6.58 24.10 -16.20
N LEU A 281 7.66 23.53 -15.66
CA LEU A 281 7.67 22.90 -14.34
C LEU A 281 7.43 23.92 -13.23
N LEU A 282 8.03 25.12 -13.32
CA LEU A 282 7.76 26.20 -12.38
C LEU A 282 6.29 26.62 -12.42
N LYS A 283 5.70 26.76 -13.62
CA LYS A 283 4.26 27.03 -13.76
C LYS A 283 3.41 25.91 -13.14
N GLU A 284 3.81 24.64 -13.32
CA GLU A 284 3.13 23.50 -12.69
C GLU A 284 3.21 23.58 -11.17
N ILE A 285 4.40 23.83 -10.61
CA ILE A 285 4.63 24.02 -9.17
C ILE A 285 3.75 25.14 -8.60
N LEU A 286 3.71 26.29 -9.27
CA LEU A 286 2.92 27.44 -8.82
C LEU A 286 1.42 27.16 -8.84
N ASN A 287 0.95 26.31 -9.76
CA ASN A 287 -0.47 25.96 -9.92
C ASN A 287 -0.87 24.68 -9.18
N ARG A 288 0.09 23.91 -8.64
CA ARG A 288 -0.19 22.68 -7.91
C ARG A 288 -0.79 23.03 -6.54
N THR A 289 -2.11 22.92 -6.44
CA THR A 289 -2.84 23.05 -5.18
C THR A 289 -3.03 21.70 -4.50
N GLN A 290 -3.10 21.66 -3.18
CA GLN A 290 -3.40 20.45 -2.42
C GLN A 290 -4.85 20.02 -2.66
N GLY A 291 -5.07 18.73 -2.93
CA GLY A 291 -6.42 18.18 -3.07
C GLY A 291 -7.19 18.14 -1.74
N ASP A 292 -8.53 18.13 -1.81
CA ASP A 292 -9.40 18.14 -0.61
C ASP A 292 -9.18 16.93 0.32
N GLN A 293 -8.90 15.77 -0.29
CA GLN A 293 -8.62 14.50 0.39
C GLN A 293 -7.13 14.12 0.35
N GLU A 294 -6.28 15.00 -0.17
CA GLU A 294 -4.85 14.75 -0.24
C GLU A 294 -4.21 15.01 1.13
N ASN A 295 -3.59 13.98 1.68
CA ASN A 295 -2.86 14.06 2.94
C ASN A 295 -1.67 15.03 2.82
N ILE A 296 -1.43 15.82 3.87
CA ILE A 296 -0.32 16.80 3.88
C ILE A 296 1.04 16.18 3.61
N ASP A 297 1.35 15.01 4.15
CA ASP A 297 2.65 14.35 3.97
C ASP A 297 2.85 13.94 2.50
N LEU A 298 1.79 13.45 1.85
CA LEU A 298 1.81 13.10 0.44
C LEU A 298 1.92 14.33 -0.46
N TYR A 299 1.23 15.42 -0.12
CA TYR A 299 1.31 16.67 -0.84
C TYR A 299 2.73 17.27 -0.74
N LEU A 300 3.30 17.35 0.47
CA LEU A 300 4.66 17.86 0.66
C LEU A 300 5.70 17.00 -0.06
N ALA A 301 5.56 15.66 -0.04
CA ALA A 301 6.45 14.77 -0.79
C ALA A 301 6.34 14.98 -2.31
N ALA A 302 5.13 15.20 -2.84
CA ALA A 302 4.93 15.53 -4.25
C ALA A 302 5.58 16.88 -4.61
N MET A 303 5.41 17.90 -3.76
CA MET A 303 6.02 19.21 -3.95
C MET A 303 7.56 19.15 -3.91
N ASP A 304 8.14 18.42 -2.94
CA ASP A 304 9.59 18.18 -2.87
C ASP A 304 10.12 17.46 -4.12
N GLY A 305 9.35 16.48 -4.62
CA GLY A 305 9.63 15.80 -5.88
C GLY A 305 9.58 16.73 -7.11
N LEU A 306 8.78 17.79 -7.09
CA LEU A 306 8.76 18.80 -8.15
C LEU A 306 9.93 19.79 -8.01
N TYR A 307 10.18 20.31 -6.80
CA TYR A 307 11.26 21.26 -6.53
C TYR A 307 12.64 20.67 -6.83
N SER A 308 12.86 19.41 -6.49
CA SER A 308 14.13 18.70 -6.76
C SER A 308 14.44 18.52 -8.25
N ARG A 309 13.45 18.70 -9.13
CA ARG A 309 13.59 18.56 -10.60
C ARG A 309 13.93 19.86 -11.31
N LEU A 310 13.82 21.02 -10.64
CA LEU A 310 14.25 22.30 -11.18
C LEU A 310 15.78 22.33 -11.32
N SER A 311 16.29 22.94 -12.39
CA SER A 311 17.74 23.17 -12.51
C SER A 311 18.28 24.10 -11.42
N GLU A 312 17.55 25.17 -11.12
CA GLU A 312 17.85 26.10 -10.03
C GLU A 312 17.00 25.77 -8.80
N LYS A 313 17.65 25.58 -7.66
CA LYS A 313 16.96 25.28 -6.41
C LYS A 313 16.21 26.52 -5.90
N MET A 314 14.91 26.37 -5.69
CA MET A 314 14.11 27.37 -5.00
C MET A 314 14.47 27.39 -3.50
N SER A 315 14.61 28.59 -2.91
CA SER A 315 14.85 28.73 -1.47
C SER A 315 13.67 28.21 -0.65
N GLU A 316 13.96 27.65 0.53
CA GLU A 316 12.91 27.08 1.41
C GLU A 316 11.84 28.12 1.77
N GLU A 317 12.23 29.38 1.99
CA GLU A 317 11.28 30.48 2.25
C GLU A 317 10.26 30.65 1.11
N LYS A 318 10.73 30.62 -0.15
CA LYS A 318 9.84 30.72 -1.32
C LYS A 318 8.99 29.47 -1.49
N GLN A 319 9.57 28.28 -1.23
CA GLN A 319 8.82 27.03 -1.26
C GLN A 319 7.70 27.04 -0.22
N LEU A 320 8.01 27.45 1.02
CA LEU A 320 7.05 27.54 2.11
C LEU A 320 5.93 28.53 1.79
N ALA A 321 6.27 29.75 1.34
CA ALA A 321 5.27 30.75 0.96
C ALA A 321 4.33 30.24 -0.15
N GLN A 322 4.89 29.55 -1.15
CA GLN A 322 4.11 28.96 -2.23
C GLN A 322 3.23 27.81 -1.75
N ILE A 323 3.77 26.90 -0.94
CA ILE A 323 3.04 25.76 -0.37
C ILE A 323 1.88 26.26 0.48
N LEU A 324 2.11 27.22 1.40
CA LEU A 324 1.07 27.80 2.26
C LEU A 324 -0.09 28.39 1.45
N LYS A 325 0.22 29.11 0.37
CA LYS A 325 -0.78 29.68 -0.54
C LYS A 325 -1.63 28.62 -1.25
N ASN A 326 -1.07 27.45 -1.49
CA ASN A 326 -1.67 26.38 -2.28
C ASN A 326 -2.25 25.22 -1.44
N LEU A 327 -2.20 25.31 -0.11
CA LEU A 327 -2.86 24.35 0.78
C LEU A 327 -4.38 24.33 0.56
N ASN A 328 -5.04 23.25 0.96
CA ASN A 328 -6.49 23.21 0.92
C ASN A 328 -7.12 24.22 1.91
N ASN A 329 -8.36 24.63 1.64
CA ASN A 329 -9.05 25.67 2.42
C ASN A 329 -9.15 25.33 3.91
N TYR A 330 -9.30 24.05 4.24
CA TYR A 330 -9.38 23.60 5.64
C TYR A 330 -8.07 23.90 6.40
N LEU A 331 -6.93 23.55 5.81
CA LEU A 331 -5.63 23.81 6.42
C LEU A 331 -5.31 25.30 6.40
N GLN A 332 -5.64 26.04 5.33
CA GLN A 332 -5.47 27.49 5.31
C GLN A 332 -6.20 28.18 6.47
N ASP A 333 -7.47 27.83 6.70
CA ASP A 333 -8.28 28.37 7.82
C ASP A 333 -7.64 28.07 9.19
N LYS A 334 -7.17 26.84 9.41
CA LYS A 334 -6.57 26.45 10.69
C LYS A 334 -5.16 26.99 10.91
N LEU A 335 -4.41 27.18 9.84
CA LEU A 335 -3.01 27.59 9.91
C LEU A 335 -2.82 29.12 9.83
N CYS A 336 -3.85 29.89 9.43
CA CYS A 336 -3.75 31.35 9.29
C CYS A 336 -3.35 32.10 10.58
N MET A 337 -3.59 31.49 11.75
CA MET A 337 -3.26 32.08 13.05
C MET A 337 -1.83 31.77 13.51
N PHE A 338 -1.09 30.94 12.78
CA PHE A 338 0.27 30.51 13.15
C PHE A 338 1.29 31.21 12.27
N ASN A 339 2.38 31.67 12.88
CA ASN A 339 3.53 32.18 12.13
C ASN A 339 4.49 31.03 11.82
N ILE A 340 4.35 30.45 10.64
CA ILE A 340 5.10 29.25 10.23
C ILE A 340 6.38 29.69 9.51
N SER A 341 7.51 29.20 10.00
CA SER A 341 8.85 29.61 9.54
C SER A 341 9.63 28.53 8.80
N SER A 342 9.16 27.28 8.84
CA SER A 342 9.82 26.13 8.19
C SER A 342 8.82 25.12 7.65
N LEU A 343 9.26 24.29 6.71
CA LEU A 343 8.44 23.21 6.16
C LEU A 343 8.12 22.13 7.21
N GLU A 344 9.02 21.90 8.16
CA GLU A 344 8.81 20.92 9.24
C GLU A 344 7.77 21.41 10.26
N GLU A 345 7.79 22.71 10.59
CA GLU A 345 6.77 23.32 11.44
C GLU A 345 5.39 23.25 10.77
N LEU A 346 5.32 23.57 9.47
CA LEU A 346 4.11 23.42 8.67
C LEU A 346 3.57 21.99 8.76
N ARG A 347 4.44 21.00 8.50
CA ARG A 347 4.08 19.59 8.50
C ARG A 347 3.45 19.18 9.83
N ASN A 348 4.07 19.54 10.94
CA ASN A 348 3.59 19.17 12.27
C ASN A 348 2.24 19.82 12.62
N LEU A 349 2.08 21.11 12.31
CA LEU A 349 0.82 21.82 12.56
C LEU A 349 -0.31 21.31 11.67
N ALA A 350 -0.03 21.04 10.40
CA ALA A 350 -1.00 20.52 9.45
C ALA A 350 -1.46 19.10 9.82
N ARG A 351 -0.56 18.20 10.22
CA ARG A 351 -0.92 16.86 10.71
C ARG A 351 -1.84 16.94 11.93
N ARG A 352 -1.56 17.86 12.86
CA ARG A 352 -2.43 18.09 14.02
C ARG A 352 -3.81 18.60 13.61
N ALA A 353 -3.89 19.50 12.63
CA ALA A 353 -5.16 19.97 12.09
C ALA A 353 -5.94 18.84 11.39
N GLU A 354 -5.29 18.00 10.57
CA GLU A 354 -5.93 16.83 9.93
C GLU A 354 -6.48 15.84 10.95
N LEU A 355 -5.75 15.57 12.04
CA LEU A 355 -6.26 14.76 13.17
C LEU A 355 -7.50 15.40 13.81
N GLY A 356 -7.50 16.72 13.96
CA GLY A 356 -8.67 17.48 14.42
C GLY A 356 -9.87 17.29 13.49
N ARG A 357 -9.66 17.32 12.16
CA ARG A 357 -10.70 17.09 11.15
C ARG A 357 -11.39 15.74 11.32
N ILE A 358 -10.60 14.68 11.53
CA ILE A 358 -11.10 13.32 11.73
C ILE A 358 -11.91 13.22 13.03
N ARG A 359 -11.42 13.83 14.11
CA ARG A 359 -12.15 13.85 15.39
C ARG A 359 -13.49 14.57 15.28
N SER A 360 -13.51 15.72 14.60
CA SER A 360 -14.74 16.48 14.36
C SER A 360 -15.74 15.72 13.49
N SER A 361 -15.30 14.94 12.50
CA SER A 361 -16.24 14.12 11.71
C SER A 361 -16.87 12.97 12.50
N THR A 362 -16.22 12.54 13.59
CA THR A 362 -16.74 11.50 14.51
C THR A 362 -17.48 12.07 15.72
N GLN A 363 -17.67 13.39 15.80
CA GLN A 363 -18.30 14.01 16.96
C GLN A 363 -19.79 13.67 17.02
N HIS A 364 -20.21 13.01 18.10
CA HIS A 364 -21.62 12.74 18.37
C HIS A 364 -22.28 13.91 19.11
N PRO A 365 -23.59 14.14 18.90
CA PRO A 365 -24.33 15.13 19.68
C PRO A 365 -24.26 14.77 21.17
N PRO A 366 -24.30 15.79 22.07
CA PRO A 366 -24.31 15.52 23.49
C PRO A 366 -25.49 14.61 23.86
N PRO A 367 -25.31 13.67 24.80
CA PRO A 367 -26.37 12.76 25.21
C PRO A 367 -27.55 13.53 25.80
N LYS A 368 -28.77 13.04 25.56
CA LYS A 368 -29.98 13.67 26.07
C LYS A 368 -30.00 13.63 27.61
N PRO A 369 -30.48 14.68 28.30
CA PRO A 369 -30.60 14.69 29.75
C PRO A 369 -31.32 13.47 30.33
N SER A 370 -32.28 12.90 29.61
CA SER A 370 -33.08 11.76 30.05
C SER A 370 -32.34 10.41 30.12
N ILE A 371 -31.11 10.32 29.63
CA ILE A 371 -30.36 9.06 29.50
C ILE A 371 -29.04 9.11 30.28
N VAL A 372 -28.63 10.29 30.76
CA VAL A 372 -27.42 10.44 31.56
C VAL A 372 -27.73 10.29 33.05
N MET A 373 -26.74 9.85 33.82
CA MET A 373 -26.86 9.67 35.26
C MET A 373 -27.10 10.98 36.02
N GLU A 374 -26.54 12.08 35.51
CA GLU A 374 -26.62 13.43 36.09
C GLU A 374 -27.37 14.37 35.13
N PRO A 375 -28.71 14.33 35.12
CA PRO A 375 -29.53 15.08 34.15
C PRO A 375 -29.47 16.61 34.34
N ASP A 376 -29.14 17.08 35.54
CA ASP A 376 -28.93 18.48 35.90
C ASP A 376 -27.63 19.06 35.30
N LEU A 377 -26.63 18.22 35.04
CA LEU A 377 -25.37 18.59 34.36
C LEU A 377 -25.41 18.39 32.84
N ALA A 378 -26.51 17.83 32.31
CA ALA A 378 -26.64 17.53 30.90
C ALA A 378 -26.78 18.80 30.04
N TYR A 379 -26.23 18.76 28.81
CA TYR A 379 -26.41 19.86 27.88
C TYR A 379 -27.89 20.06 27.52
N SER A 380 -28.42 21.26 27.80
CA SER A 380 -29.75 21.71 27.36
C SER A 380 -29.59 22.94 26.48
N ALA A 381 -30.05 22.85 25.23
CA ALA A 381 -30.07 23.98 24.31
C ALA A 381 -30.97 25.14 24.81
N ASN A 382 -31.84 24.89 25.79
CA ASN A 382 -32.86 25.81 26.27
C ASN A 382 -32.57 26.35 27.69
N TRP A 383 -31.34 26.76 28.01
CA TRP A 383 -31.01 27.36 29.32
C TRP A 383 -31.90 28.57 29.70
N ARG A 384 -32.57 29.20 28.74
CA ARG A 384 -33.55 30.27 28.97
C ARG A 384 -34.98 29.77 28.80
N ARG A 385 -35.53 29.07 29.79
CA ARG A 385 -36.98 28.98 30.10
C ARG A 385 -37.19 28.15 31.36
N SER A 386 -36.87 28.73 32.52
CA SER A 386 -37.54 28.34 33.77
C SER A 386 -38.62 29.39 34.04
N PRO A 387 -39.91 29.08 33.84
CA PRO A 387 -41.00 29.91 34.34
C PRO A 387 -41.21 29.60 35.83
N GLY A 388 -41.00 30.61 36.67
CA GLY A 388 -41.75 30.86 37.91
C GLY A 388 -41.81 29.78 38.98
N ILE A 389 -41.00 29.94 40.04
CA ILE A 389 -41.42 29.55 41.38
C ILE A 389 -42.42 30.61 41.87
N HIS A 390 -43.69 30.39 41.60
CA HIS A 390 -44.78 30.99 42.38
C HIS A 390 -45.86 29.93 42.59
N HIS A 391 -45.86 29.33 43.79
CA HIS A 391 -47.11 28.89 44.41
C HIS A 391 -47.03 29.22 45.90
N VAL A 392 -47.42 30.44 46.23
CA VAL A 392 -47.90 30.80 47.57
C VAL A 392 -49.28 30.17 47.68
N SER A 393 -49.43 29.15 48.52
CA SER A 393 -50.74 28.62 48.88
C SER A 393 -51.29 29.45 50.04
N THR A 394 -52.16 30.40 49.71
CA THR A 394 -53.14 30.97 50.63
C THR A 394 -54.04 29.85 51.13
N VAL A 395 -54.05 29.61 52.44
CA VAL A 395 -55.09 28.85 53.13
C VAL A 395 -55.94 29.87 53.87
N ASP A 396 -57.07 30.22 53.27
CA ASP A 396 -58.20 30.81 53.98
C ASP A 396 -59.33 29.78 53.94
N SER A 397 -59.83 29.39 55.10
CA SER A 397 -61.27 29.22 55.36
C SER A 397 -61.52 28.96 56.84
N SER A 398 -62.38 29.82 57.37
CA SER A 398 -62.92 29.90 58.72
C SER A 398 -63.59 28.63 59.24
N ASN A 399 -63.46 28.41 60.55
CA ASN A 399 -64.59 28.25 61.46
C ASN A 399 -64.18 28.59 62.89
#